data_AF-A0A349MJW5-F1
#
_entry.id   AF-A0A349MJW5-F1
#
_cell.length_a   1.000
_cell.length_b   1.000
_cell.length_c   1.000
_cell.angle_alpha   90.00
_cell.angle_beta   90.00
_cell.angle_gamma   90.00
#
_symmetry.space_group_name_H-M   'P 1'
#
loop_
_entity.id
_entity.type
_entity.pdbx_description
1 polymer ?
#
loop_
_entity_poly.entity_id
_entity_poly.type
_entity_poly.pdbx_seq_one_letter_code
_entity_poly.pdbx_strand_id
1 'polypeptide(L)'
;MKCNKNVGLTVPRRGVFVLKLVVYLAIPALVAIAIMGSSPARAEYADIVINNYSDAAGMRPAIFPHWFHRIRFRCKVCHADLGFKFQAGGNEINMLKIINGEFCGACHNGEIAWSVDNCDFCHSGKPGTKTQVHGSTVQKLLKPSQPAK
;
A
#
# COMPACT_ATOMS: atom_id res chain seq x y z
N MET A 1 -52.10 41.88 20.60
CA MET A 1 -51.68 40.49 20.92
C MET A 1 -50.17 40.46 21.08
N LYS A 2 -49.65 40.12 22.26
CA LYS A 2 -48.21 40.07 22.56
C LYS A 2 -47.67 38.67 22.31
N CYS A 3 -46.63 38.58 21.49
CA CYS A 3 -45.89 37.35 21.22
C CYS A 3 -44.90 37.12 22.39
N ASN A 4 -45.10 36.05 23.16
CA ASN A 4 -44.24 35.70 24.29
C ASN A 4 -42.96 35.03 23.77
N LYS A 5 -41.91 35.82 23.56
CA LYS A 5 -40.53 35.34 23.44
C LYS A 5 -39.99 35.15 24.85
N ASN A 6 -39.93 33.92 25.34
CA ASN A 6 -38.98 33.43 26.37
C ASN A 6 -39.34 32.00 26.80
N VAL A 7 -38.90 31.01 26.01
CA VAL A 7 -38.61 29.69 26.55
C VAL A 7 -37.09 29.53 26.46
N GLY A 8 -36.41 30.06 27.48
CA GLY A 8 -34.97 29.90 27.63
C GLY A 8 -34.67 28.46 28.04
N LEU A 9 -34.14 27.67 27.12
CA LEU A 9 -33.66 26.32 27.39
C LEU A 9 -32.35 26.44 28.21
N THR A 10 -32.47 26.49 29.54
CA THR A 10 -31.32 26.47 30.44
C THR A 10 -30.71 25.07 30.46
N VAL A 11 -29.71 24.82 29.61
CA VAL A 11 -28.92 23.59 29.67
C VAL A 11 -28.12 23.58 30.99
N PRO A 12 -28.24 22.55 31.85
CA PRO A 12 -27.58 22.53 33.15
C PRO A 12 -26.05 22.52 33.01
N ARG A 13 -25.38 23.46 33.70
CA ARG A 13 -23.92 23.68 33.69
C ARG A 13 -23.10 22.43 34.07
N ARG A 14 -23.69 21.50 34.83
CA ARG A 14 -23.12 20.17 35.14
C ARG A 14 -22.99 19.27 33.91
N GLY A 15 -23.91 19.34 32.96
CA GLY A 15 -23.86 18.55 31.72
C GLY A 15 -22.72 18.94 30.79
N VAL A 16 -22.38 20.23 30.75
CA VAL A 16 -21.24 20.74 29.95
C VAL A 16 -19.89 20.30 30.51
N PHE A 17 -19.76 20.19 31.84
CA PHE A 17 -18.52 19.72 32.49
C PHE A 17 -18.31 18.22 32.30
N VAL A 18 -19.37 17.42 32.45
CA VAL A 18 -19.34 15.97 32.19
C VAL A 18 -19.03 15.69 30.72
N LEU A 19 -19.65 16.42 29.79
CA LEU A 19 -19.38 16.28 28.36
C LEU A 19 -17.93 16.63 28.01
N LYS A 20 -17.38 17.72 28.56
CA LYS A 20 -15.97 18.09 28.35
C LYS A 20 -15.00 17.05 28.93
N LEU A 21 -15.28 16.50 30.11
CA LEU A 21 -14.43 15.49 30.75
C LEU A 21 -14.46 14.15 30.02
N VAL A 22 -15.64 13.74 29.53
CA VAL A 22 -15.80 12.55 28.68
C VAL A 22 -15.06 12.72 27.36
N VAL A 23 -15.16 13.88 26.72
CA VAL A 23 -14.44 14.18 25.47
C VAL A 23 -12.92 14.21 25.69
N TYR A 24 -12.44 14.79 26.80
CA TYR A 24 -11.01 14.86 27.12
C TYR A 24 -10.39 13.49 27.45
N LEU A 25 -11.18 12.53 27.92
CA LEU A 25 -10.72 11.17 28.21
C LEU A 25 -10.94 10.22 27.03
N ALA A 26 -12.03 10.38 26.27
CA ALA A 26 -12.37 9.50 25.15
C ALA A 26 -11.52 9.76 23.90
N ILE A 27 -11.16 11.02 23.60
CA ILE A 27 -10.31 11.35 22.44
C ILE A 27 -8.91 10.74 22.56
N PRO A 28 -8.13 10.93 23.65
CA PRO A 28 -6.82 10.31 23.75
C PRO A 28 -6.89 8.78 23.83
N ALA A 29 -7.97 8.21 24.40
CA ALA A 29 -8.19 6.77 24.39
C ALA A 29 -8.42 6.24 22.96
N LEU A 30 -9.23 6.93 22.14
CA LEU A 30 -9.44 6.57 20.73
C LEU A 30 -8.17 6.73 19.89
N VAL A 31 -7.40 7.79 20.13
CA VAL A 31 -6.10 8.00 19.48
C VAL A 31 -5.11 6.91 19.88
N ALA A 32 -5.04 6.54 21.16
CA ALA A 32 -4.19 5.44 21.63
C ALA A 32 -4.58 4.09 21.02
N ILE A 33 -5.89 3.80 20.90
CA ILE A 33 -6.39 2.58 20.23
C ILE A 33 -6.01 2.58 18.74
N ALA A 34 -6.12 3.72 18.06
CA ALA A 34 -5.71 3.84 16.65
C ALA A 34 -4.20 3.61 16.46
N ILE A 35 -3.37 4.13 17.37
CA ILE A 35 -1.91 3.91 17.35
C ILE A 35 -1.57 2.44 17.61
N MET A 36 -2.26 1.77 18.55
CA MET A 36 -2.01 0.36 18.88
C MET A 36 -2.56 -0.63 17.82
N GLY A 37 -3.58 -0.25 17.05
CA GLY A 37 -4.18 -1.08 16.00
C GLY A 37 -3.40 -1.09 14.67
N SER A 38 -2.36 -0.27 14.54
CA SER A 38 -1.58 -0.13 13.30
C SER A 38 -0.59 -1.30 13.13
N SER A 39 -1.06 -2.45 12.64
CA SER A 39 -0.16 -3.55 12.27
C SER A 39 0.71 -3.15 11.06
N PRO A 40 2.02 -3.45 11.06
CA PRO A 40 2.86 -3.18 9.90
C PRO A 40 2.41 -4.01 8.71
N ALA A 41 2.34 -3.39 7.52
CA ALA A 41 2.10 -4.10 6.27
C ALA A 41 3.19 -5.16 6.07
N ARG A 42 2.80 -6.44 6.10
CA ARG A 42 3.71 -7.56 5.87
C ARG A 42 3.79 -7.82 4.37
N ALA A 43 5.00 -7.93 3.84
CA ALA A 43 5.19 -8.47 2.50
C ALA A 43 4.71 -9.93 2.48
N GLU A 44 3.92 -10.30 1.48
CA GLU A 44 3.40 -11.65 1.32
C GLU A 44 4.38 -12.49 0.49
N TYR A 45 4.26 -13.81 0.62
CA TYR A 45 4.99 -14.75 -0.22
C TYR A 45 4.81 -14.44 -1.72
N ALA A 46 5.97 -14.38 -2.39
CA ALA A 46 6.16 -14.08 -3.81
C ALA A 46 6.06 -12.60 -4.21
N ASP A 47 5.92 -11.63 -3.30
CA ASP A 47 6.02 -10.21 -3.69
C ASP A 47 7.37 -9.91 -4.35
N ILE A 48 7.36 -9.18 -5.46
CA ILE A 48 8.57 -8.93 -6.26
C ILE A 48 9.01 -7.48 -6.08
N VAL A 49 10.29 -7.31 -5.78
CA VAL A 49 10.97 -6.02 -5.93
C VAL A 49 11.54 -5.95 -7.33
N ILE A 50 11.23 -4.88 -8.07
CA ILE A 50 11.71 -4.60 -9.43
C ILE A 50 12.57 -3.34 -9.38
N ASN A 51 13.87 -3.51 -9.59
CA ASN A 51 14.86 -2.44 -9.54
C ASN A 51 15.91 -2.53 -10.66
N ASN A 52 15.53 -3.12 -11.80
CA ASN A 52 16.45 -3.22 -12.94
C ASN A 52 16.80 -1.83 -13.51
N TYR A 53 15.88 -0.88 -13.44
CA TYR A 53 16.06 0.48 -13.97
C TYR A 53 15.69 1.60 -12.99
N SER A 54 14.90 1.32 -11.95
CA SER A 54 14.29 2.35 -11.09
C SER A 54 15.31 3.21 -10.37
N ASP A 55 16.19 2.61 -9.56
CA ASP A 55 17.20 3.37 -8.79
C ASP A 55 18.12 4.17 -9.72
N ALA A 56 18.51 3.60 -10.86
CA ALA A 56 19.37 4.27 -11.85
C ALA A 56 18.68 5.50 -12.48
N ALA A 57 17.35 5.48 -12.56
CA ALA A 57 16.52 6.58 -13.02
C ALA A 57 16.11 7.56 -11.90
N GLY A 58 16.67 7.43 -10.69
CA GLY A 58 16.33 8.29 -9.54
C GLY A 58 14.96 8.00 -8.93
N MET A 59 14.33 6.87 -9.28
CA MET A 59 13.04 6.44 -8.76
C MET A 59 13.21 5.31 -7.75
N ARG A 60 12.35 5.26 -6.73
CA ARG A 60 12.34 4.15 -5.78
C ARG A 60 12.09 2.81 -6.49
N PRO A 61 12.56 1.66 -5.99
CA PRO A 61 12.24 0.37 -6.57
C PRO A 61 10.73 0.14 -6.65
N ALA A 62 10.27 -0.50 -7.72
CA ALA A 62 8.86 -0.82 -7.86
C ALA A 62 8.55 -2.13 -7.09
N ILE A 63 7.41 -2.17 -6.41
CA ILE A 63 6.95 -3.35 -5.67
C ILE A 63 5.72 -3.91 -6.37
N PHE A 64 5.80 -5.18 -6.76
CA PHE A 64 4.66 -5.93 -7.28
C PHE A 64 4.10 -6.86 -6.19
N PRO A 65 2.93 -6.55 -5.60
CA PRO A 65 2.29 -7.40 -4.61
C PRO A 65 1.54 -8.53 -5.32
N HIS A 66 2.03 -9.77 -5.23
CA HIS A 66 1.35 -10.89 -5.89
C HIS A 66 -0.02 -11.13 -5.27
N TRP A 67 -0.16 -10.98 -3.96
CA TRP A 67 -1.40 -11.28 -3.25
C TRP A 67 -2.61 -10.53 -3.81
N PHE A 68 -2.47 -9.22 -4.04
CA PHE A 68 -3.56 -8.37 -4.50
C PHE A 68 -4.00 -8.73 -5.92
N HIS A 69 -3.04 -9.11 -6.75
CA HIS A 69 -3.29 -9.56 -8.12
C HIS A 69 -3.89 -10.97 -8.14
N ARG A 70 -3.45 -11.88 -7.24
CA ARG A 70 -3.98 -13.26 -7.12
C ARG A 70 -5.44 -13.34 -6.69
N ILE A 71 -5.95 -12.34 -5.97
CA ILE A 71 -7.37 -12.28 -5.59
C ILE A 71 -8.26 -12.10 -6.83
N ARG A 72 -7.76 -11.45 -7.89
CA ARG A 72 -8.55 -11.09 -9.08
C ARG A 72 -8.18 -11.88 -10.32
N PHE A 73 -6.91 -12.30 -10.44
CA PHE A 73 -6.37 -12.92 -11.63
C PHE A 73 -5.67 -14.24 -11.34
N ARG A 74 -5.76 -15.16 -12.29
CA ARG A 74 -5.03 -16.44 -12.25
C ARG A 74 -3.60 -16.26 -12.73
N CYS A 75 -2.71 -17.14 -12.30
CA CYS A 75 -1.28 -17.13 -12.66
C CYS A 75 -1.05 -17.09 -14.19
N LYS A 76 -1.92 -17.74 -14.97
CA LYS A 76 -1.86 -17.79 -16.45
C LYS A 76 -1.89 -16.39 -17.07
N VAL A 77 -2.73 -15.49 -16.56
CA VAL A 77 -2.91 -14.16 -17.13
C VAL A 77 -1.57 -13.42 -17.15
N CYS A 78 -0.81 -13.47 -16.05
CA CYS A 78 0.47 -12.79 -15.99
C CYS A 78 1.58 -13.59 -16.70
N HIS A 79 1.72 -14.87 -16.39
CA HIS A 79 2.92 -15.60 -16.80
C HIS A 79 2.86 -16.20 -18.20
N ALA A 80 1.67 -16.57 -18.69
CA ALA A 80 1.50 -17.11 -20.03
C ALA A 80 1.02 -16.02 -21.00
N ASP A 81 -0.03 -15.28 -20.63
CA ASP A 81 -0.68 -14.35 -21.57
C ASP A 81 0.11 -13.04 -21.69
N LEU A 82 0.56 -12.45 -20.56
CA LEU A 82 1.40 -11.24 -20.57
C LEU A 82 2.92 -11.52 -20.62
N GLY A 83 3.33 -12.79 -20.61
CA GLY A 83 4.73 -13.18 -20.78
C GLY A 83 5.68 -12.82 -19.63
N PHE A 84 5.17 -12.59 -18.41
CA PHE A 84 6.04 -12.45 -17.25
C PHE A 84 6.78 -13.77 -16.98
N LYS A 85 8.10 -13.75 -16.98
CA LYS A 85 8.92 -14.93 -16.68
C LYS A 85 8.82 -15.26 -15.19
N PHE A 86 8.96 -16.54 -14.85
CA PHE A 86 9.04 -17.02 -13.47
C PHE A 86 10.41 -16.71 -12.83
N GLN A 87 10.89 -15.48 -13.01
CA GLN A 87 12.20 -15.03 -12.54
C GLN A 87 12.16 -13.52 -12.29
N ALA A 88 12.52 -13.09 -11.08
CA ALA A 88 12.66 -11.66 -10.79
C ALA A 88 13.75 -11.05 -11.68
N GLY A 89 13.41 -9.96 -12.38
CA GLY A 89 14.31 -9.31 -13.33
C GLY A 89 14.52 -10.06 -14.64
N GLY A 90 13.77 -11.13 -14.91
CA GLY A 90 13.85 -11.88 -16.17
C GLY A 90 13.22 -11.16 -17.37
N ASN A 91 12.39 -10.16 -17.12
CA ASN A 91 11.76 -9.32 -18.13
C ASN A 91 12.37 -7.91 -18.09
N GLU A 92 12.60 -7.35 -19.27
CA GLU A 92 13.04 -5.96 -19.43
C GLU A 92 11.84 -5.02 -19.39
N ILE A 93 11.31 -4.82 -18.18
CA ILE A 93 10.17 -3.94 -17.93
C ILE A 93 10.70 -2.51 -17.80
N ASN A 94 10.25 -1.60 -18.68
CA ASN A 94 10.55 -0.18 -18.60
C ASN A 94 9.28 0.64 -18.84
N MET A 95 9.33 1.93 -18.52
CA MET A 95 8.14 2.79 -18.57
C MET A 95 7.59 2.95 -20.00
N LEU A 96 8.46 2.92 -21.02
CA LEU A 96 8.03 3.00 -22.42
C LEU A 96 7.15 1.82 -22.81
N LYS A 97 7.58 0.59 -22.47
CA LYS A 97 6.76 -0.61 -22.70
C LYS A 97 5.45 -0.57 -21.92
N ILE A 98 5.49 -0.07 -20.68
CA ILE A 98 4.28 0.09 -19.86
C ILE A 98 3.30 1.08 -20.50
N ILE A 99 3.76 2.25 -20.96
CA ILE A 99 2.88 3.22 -21.64
C ILE A 99 2.29 2.64 -22.94
N ASN A 100 3.04 1.78 -23.63
CA ASN A 100 2.58 1.08 -24.83
C ASN A 100 1.60 -0.08 -24.54
N GLY A 101 1.17 -0.28 -23.29
CA GLY A 101 0.21 -1.31 -22.91
C GLY A 101 0.83 -2.69 -22.62
N GLU A 102 2.16 -2.80 -22.54
CA GLU A 102 2.82 -4.04 -22.17
C GLU A 102 2.97 -4.17 -20.65
N PHE A 103 3.11 -5.41 -20.15
CA PHE A 103 3.34 -5.72 -18.74
C PHE A 103 2.31 -5.09 -17.81
N CYS A 104 2.72 -4.13 -16.98
CA CYS A 104 1.86 -3.40 -16.05
C CYS A 104 0.78 -2.61 -16.81
N GLY A 105 1.12 -2.06 -17.98
CA GLY A 105 0.25 -1.21 -18.78
C GLY A 105 -0.93 -1.95 -19.40
N ALA A 106 -0.86 -3.28 -19.51
CA ALA A 106 -1.96 -4.08 -20.02
C ALA A 106 -3.22 -3.98 -19.14
N CYS A 107 -3.04 -3.65 -17.85
CA CYS A 107 -4.13 -3.44 -16.90
C CYS A 107 -4.12 -2.03 -16.29
N HIS A 108 -2.96 -1.44 -16.03
CA HIS A 108 -2.84 -0.07 -15.52
C HIS A 108 -2.96 0.96 -16.65
N ASN A 109 -4.11 0.95 -17.32
CA ASN A 109 -4.41 1.78 -18.49
C ASN A 109 -5.49 2.86 -18.21
N GLY A 110 -5.99 2.94 -16.97
CA GLY A 110 -7.09 3.84 -16.60
C GLY A 110 -8.49 3.23 -16.77
N GLU A 111 -8.61 2.06 -17.38
CA GLU A 111 -9.88 1.36 -17.60
C GLU A 111 -10.05 0.14 -16.68
N ILE A 112 -9.06 -0.76 -16.66
CA ILE A 112 -9.09 -1.99 -15.85
C ILE A 112 -8.59 -1.69 -14.43
N ALA A 113 -7.53 -0.90 -14.34
CA ALA A 113 -6.95 -0.40 -13.11
C ALA A 113 -6.53 1.07 -13.30
N TRP A 114 -6.09 1.71 -12.21
CA TRP A 114 -5.60 3.09 -12.26
C TRP A 114 -4.48 3.29 -13.30
N SER A 115 -4.43 4.49 -13.87
CA SER A 115 -3.39 4.91 -14.81
C SER A 115 -1.99 4.87 -14.18
N VAL A 116 -0.98 4.69 -15.04
CA VAL A 116 0.45 4.61 -14.71
C VAL A 116 1.06 5.93 -14.21
N ASP A 117 0.32 7.03 -14.31
CA ASP A 117 0.79 8.37 -13.90
C ASP A 117 0.98 8.48 -12.37
N ASN A 118 0.41 7.55 -11.61
CA ASN A 118 0.56 7.49 -10.15
C ASN A 118 1.83 6.72 -9.77
N CYS A 119 2.99 7.35 -9.98
CA CYS A 119 4.31 6.74 -9.78
C CYS A 119 4.46 6.04 -8.41
N ASP A 120 3.97 6.66 -7.34
CA ASP A 120 4.16 6.18 -5.96
C ASP A 120 3.44 4.86 -5.65
N PHE A 121 2.42 4.48 -6.43
CA PHE A 121 1.72 3.21 -6.23
C PHE A 121 2.58 2.01 -6.60
N CYS A 122 3.43 2.16 -7.62
CA CYS A 122 4.38 1.15 -8.01
C CYS A 122 5.70 1.33 -7.26
N HIS A 123 6.24 2.55 -7.28
CA HIS A 123 7.57 2.90 -6.77
C HIS A 123 7.56 3.10 -5.25
N SER A 124 7.17 2.09 -4.49
CA SER A 124 7.06 2.14 -3.02
C SER A 124 8.22 1.48 -2.27
N GLY A 125 9.17 0.89 -2.99
CA GLY A 125 10.30 0.16 -2.42
C GLY A 125 11.32 1.05 -1.72
N LYS A 126 12.14 0.45 -0.85
CA LYS A 126 13.28 1.14 -0.24
C LYS A 126 14.39 1.32 -1.29
N PRO A 127 14.93 2.54 -1.49
CA PRO A 127 16.08 2.76 -2.37
C PRO A 127 17.21 1.77 -2.11
N GLY A 128 17.87 1.29 -3.16
CA GLY A 128 18.99 0.33 -3.08
C GLY A 128 18.57 -1.13 -2.93
N THR A 129 17.27 -1.43 -2.78
CA THR A 129 16.80 -2.82 -2.68
C THR A 129 16.96 -3.51 -4.03
N LYS A 130 17.77 -4.57 -4.09
CA LYS A 130 17.98 -5.34 -5.33
C LYS A 130 16.71 -6.05 -5.78
N THR A 131 16.57 -6.23 -7.10
CA THR A 131 15.50 -7.05 -7.70
C THR A 131 15.51 -8.44 -7.08
N GLN A 132 14.39 -8.85 -6.47
CA GLN A 132 14.29 -10.12 -5.75
C GLN A 132 12.83 -10.55 -5.55
N VAL A 133 12.65 -11.84 -5.27
CA VAL A 133 11.36 -12.41 -4.85
C VAL A 133 11.34 -12.54 -3.32
N HIS A 134 10.39 -11.88 -2.67
CA HIS A 134 10.17 -11.95 -1.23
C HIS A 134 9.75 -13.36 -0.81
N GLY A 135 10.46 -13.91 0.18
CA GLY A 135 10.13 -15.22 0.76
C GLY A 135 10.50 -16.41 -0.13
N SER A 136 11.26 -16.19 -1.21
CA SER A 136 11.77 -17.28 -2.04
C SER A 136 12.70 -18.21 -1.27
N THR A 137 12.69 -19.50 -1.61
CA THR A 137 13.61 -20.49 -1.05
C THR A 137 15.06 -20.08 -1.26
N VAL A 138 15.38 -19.54 -2.45
CA VAL A 138 16.70 -18.97 -2.76
C VAL A 138 17.07 -17.85 -1.78
N GLN A 139 16.17 -16.89 -1.49
CA GLN A 139 16.43 -15.84 -0.51
C GLN A 139 16.61 -16.39 0.91
N LYS A 140 15.87 -17.43 1.29
CA LYS A 140 15.98 -18.06 2.62
C LYS A 140 17.28 -18.84 2.79
N LEU A 141 17.72 -19.52 1.72
CA LEU A 141 18.92 -20.37 1.74
C LEU A 141 20.20 -19.57 1.51
N LEU A 142 20.16 -18.47 0.74
CA LEU A 142 21.32 -17.66 0.39
C LEU A 142 21.55 -16.45 1.31
N LYS A 143 20.62 -16.13 2.22
CA LYS A 143 20.87 -15.08 3.22
C LYS A 143 21.95 -15.55 4.19
N PRO A 144 23.10 -14.86 4.33
CA PRO A 144 23.94 -15.01 5.51
C PRO A 144 23.07 -14.68 6.72
N SER A 145 23.20 -15.43 7.81
CA SER A 145 22.45 -15.24 9.05
C SER A 145 22.52 -13.77 9.49
N GLN A 146 21.49 -13.00 9.16
CA GLN A 146 21.32 -11.66 9.71
C GLN A 146 20.79 -11.87 11.13
N PRO A 147 21.45 -11.33 12.17
CA PRO A 147 20.98 -11.48 13.53
C PRO A 147 19.59 -10.87 13.64
N ALA A 148 18.68 -11.62 14.26
CA ALA A 148 17.35 -11.13 14.60
C ALA A 148 17.50 -9.82 15.38
N LYS A 149 16.84 -8.76 14.90
CA LYS A 149 16.57 -7.58 15.73
C LYS A 149 15.45 -7.92 16.70
#